data_AF-A0A6C0K1P6-F1
#
_entry.id   AF-A0A6C0K1P6-F1
#
_cell.length_a   1.000
_cell.length_b   1.000
_cell.length_c   1.000
_cell.angle_alpha   90.00
_cell.angle_beta   90.00
_cell.angle_gamma   90.00
#
_symmetry.space_group_name_H-M   'P 1'
#
loop_
_entity.id
_entity.type
_entity.pdbx_description
1 polymer ?
#
loop_
_entity_poly.entity_id
_entity_poly.type
_entity_poly.pdbx_seq_one_letter_code
_entity_poly.pdbx_strand_id
1 'polypeptide(L)'
;MTTMIVHQIVELLMPPIRSDVQLTRTDIQILQDQLRFLLAPQMDLVPDALIHCLSNIVIRRRKQRTILPNALNREISQYLSIPDAEKYLVGINLPSGQIKDQIAKRWEQRIKEYSKLIKEKKYSSWEELIWEEYKMGATIERLTPFITSQNIPFEYMRSYLWRELILEEYKKGRTLQELIPYLTTQNISLEYMRSYLWRDLILEEHKRGRTFQELILFITAQNIPVQYTRSKLWKDLIEAEKKKRTTIQELIPFITAQNIPDEGIRSELEDLIRKERSRN
;
A
#
# COMPACT_ATOMS: atom_id res chain seq x y z
N MET A 1 12.03 -7.88 -10.67
CA MET A 1 13.33 -7.83 -11.37
C MET A 1 14.40 -8.34 -10.41
N THR A 2 14.99 -9.50 -10.71
CA THR A 2 16.05 -10.11 -9.88
C THR A 2 17.36 -9.33 -10.03
N THR A 3 18.20 -9.32 -8.98
CA THR A 3 19.52 -8.66 -8.94
C THR A 3 20.41 -9.04 -10.14
N MET A 4 20.23 -10.25 -10.67
CA MET A 4 20.92 -10.79 -11.84
C MET A 4 20.61 -10.01 -13.13
N ILE A 5 19.36 -9.62 -13.36
CA ILE A 5 18.96 -8.88 -14.58
C ILE A 5 19.56 -7.47 -14.57
N VAL A 6 19.61 -6.84 -13.39
CA VAL A 6 20.22 -5.52 -13.25
C VAL A 6 21.72 -5.56 -13.53
N HIS A 7 22.42 -6.59 -13.04
CA HIS A 7 23.83 -6.81 -13.38
C HIS A 7 24.02 -6.95 -14.90
N GLN A 8 23.16 -7.74 -15.55
CA GLN A 8 23.19 -7.95 -17.00
C GLN A 8 22.91 -6.65 -17.78
N ILE A 9 22.00 -5.80 -17.31
CA ILE A 9 21.75 -4.47 -17.91
C ILE A 9 23.01 -3.61 -17.81
N VAL A 10 23.65 -3.55 -16.63
CA VAL A 10 24.87 -2.74 -16.44
C VAL A 10 26.02 -3.27 -17.30
N GLU A 11 26.23 -4.59 -17.34
CA GLU A 11 27.23 -5.22 -18.21
C GLU A 11 27.01 -4.91 -19.69
N LEU A 12 25.75 -4.81 -20.12
CA LEU A 12 25.41 -4.47 -21.50
C LEU A 12 25.66 -2.99 -21.83
N LEU A 13 25.44 -2.08 -20.88
CA LEU A 13 25.54 -0.63 -21.09
C LEU A 13 26.96 -0.08 -20.93
N MET A 14 27.79 -0.68 -20.08
CA MET A 14 29.13 -0.15 -19.76
C MET A 14 30.11 -0.16 -20.94
N PRO A 15 30.19 -1.21 -21.77
CA PRO A 15 31.08 -1.24 -22.94
C PRO A 15 30.84 -0.09 -23.94
N PRO A 16 29.61 0.17 -24.43
CA PRO A 16 29.39 1.28 -25.37
C PRO A 16 29.58 2.66 -24.74
N ILE A 17 29.37 2.80 -23.43
CA ILE A 17 29.63 4.04 -22.70
C ILE A 17 31.13 4.38 -22.63
N ARG A 18 31.96 3.37 -22.36
CA ARG A 18 33.43 3.52 -22.21
C ARG A 18 34.17 3.51 -23.54
N SER A 19 33.52 3.10 -24.63
CA SER A 19 34.12 3.01 -25.94
C SER A 19 34.42 4.39 -26.53
N ASP A 20 35.63 4.54 -27.06
CA ASP A 20 36.04 5.72 -27.83
C ASP A 20 35.52 5.64 -29.30
N VAL A 21 35.03 4.47 -29.73
CA VAL A 21 34.47 4.22 -31.07
C VAL A 21 33.15 4.97 -31.28
N GLN A 22 32.91 5.44 -32.51
CA GLN A 22 31.66 6.09 -32.89
C GLN A 22 30.52 5.09 -32.95
N LEU A 23 29.59 5.21 -31.99
CA LEU A 23 28.32 4.50 -32.02
C LEU A 23 27.52 4.99 -33.24
N THR A 24 27.21 4.04 -34.12
CA THR A 24 26.33 4.22 -35.26
C THR A 24 24.88 3.99 -34.85
N ARG A 25 23.94 4.37 -35.72
CA ARG A 25 22.51 4.06 -35.53
C ARG A 25 22.27 2.55 -35.39
N THR A 26 23.05 1.74 -36.09
CA THR A 26 23.00 0.28 -36.03
C THR A 26 23.43 -0.24 -34.66
N ASP A 27 24.49 0.32 -34.08
CA ASP A 27 24.96 -0.09 -32.75
C ASP A 27 23.94 0.21 -31.65
N ILE A 28 23.25 1.35 -31.76
CA ILE A 28 22.15 1.72 -30.85
C ILE A 28 20.98 0.75 -31.01
N GLN A 29 20.62 0.39 -32.24
CA GLN A 29 19.54 -0.58 -32.50
C GLN A 29 19.87 -1.95 -31.92
N ILE A 30 21.11 -2.44 -32.10
CA ILE A 30 21.57 -3.71 -31.52
C ILE A 30 21.47 -3.70 -30.00
N LEU A 31 21.91 -2.61 -29.36
CA LEU A 31 21.78 -2.44 -27.91
C LEU A 31 20.31 -2.46 -27.46
N GLN A 32 19.43 -1.79 -28.20
CA GLN A 32 18.00 -1.77 -27.89
C GLN A 32 17.36 -3.14 -27.99
N ASP A 33 17.73 -3.92 -29.00
CA ASP A 33 17.21 -5.26 -29.21
C ASP A 33 17.72 -6.24 -28.14
N GLN A 34 18.98 -6.11 -27.72
CA GLN A 34 19.54 -6.87 -26.59
C GLN A 34 18.86 -6.53 -25.26
N LEU A 35 18.62 -5.24 -25.00
CA LEU A 35 17.85 -4.81 -23.82
C LEU A 35 16.41 -5.33 -23.87
N ARG A 36 15.76 -5.33 -25.04
CA ARG A 36 14.42 -5.86 -25.24
C ARG A 36 14.35 -7.36 -24.95
N PHE A 37 15.32 -8.13 -25.46
CA PHE A 37 15.43 -9.55 -25.19
C PHE A 37 15.62 -9.85 -23.69
N LEU A 38 16.40 -9.04 -23.00
CA LEU A 38 16.66 -9.19 -21.57
C LEU A 38 15.44 -8.80 -20.69
N LEU A 39 14.70 -7.77 -21.09
CA LEU A 39 13.62 -7.18 -20.30
C LEU A 39 12.24 -7.77 -20.57
N ALA A 40 11.96 -8.22 -21.80
CA ALA A 40 10.63 -8.71 -22.20
C ALA A 40 10.11 -9.90 -21.36
N PRO A 41 10.93 -10.87 -20.93
CA PRO A 41 10.46 -11.96 -20.06
C PRO A 41 10.16 -11.53 -18.61
N GLN A 42 10.46 -10.27 -18.26
CA GLN A 42 10.52 -9.77 -16.88
C GLN A 42 9.53 -8.63 -16.63
N MET A 43 8.81 -8.19 -17.66
CA MET A 43 7.91 -7.06 -17.62
C MET A 43 6.62 -7.42 -18.38
N ASP A 44 5.46 -7.17 -17.76
CA ASP A 44 4.14 -7.40 -18.38
C ASP A 44 3.79 -6.34 -19.47
N LEU A 45 4.61 -5.29 -19.61
CA LEU A 45 4.44 -4.20 -20.57
C LEU A 45 5.68 -4.03 -21.46
N VAL A 46 5.45 -3.51 -22.67
CA VAL A 46 6.47 -3.27 -23.70
C VAL A 46 7.60 -2.38 -23.14
N PRO A 47 8.86 -2.87 -23.06
CA PRO A 47 9.97 -2.19 -22.38
C PRO A 47 10.53 -0.97 -23.14
N ASP A 48 9.87 -0.51 -24.21
CA ASP A 48 10.43 0.45 -25.18
C ASP A 48 10.80 1.80 -24.58
N ALA A 49 10.05 2.30 -23.59
CA ALA A 49 10.39 3.53 -22.89
C ALA A 49 11.68 3.38 -22.05
N LEU A 50 11.83 2.24 -21.38
CA LEU A 50 13.03 1.90 -20.60
C LEU A 50 14.22 1.68 -21.53
N ILE A 51 14.04 0.97 -22.63
CA ILE A 51 15.07 0.72 -23.65
C ILE A 51 15.55 2.02 -24.30
N HIS A 52 14.62 2.88 -24.71
CA HIS A 52 14.93 4.19 -25.28
C HIS A 52 15.69 5.05 -24.28
N CYS A 53 15.33 4.98 -23.00
CA CYS A 53 16.03 5.65 -21.93
C CYS A 53 17.45 5.12 -21.70
N LEU A 54 17.63 3.81 -21.56
CA LEU A 54 18.95 3.20 -21.35
C LEU A 54 19.88 3.51 -22.52
N SER A 55 19.35 3.54 -23.75
CA SER A 55 20.06 4.01 -24.94
C SER A 55 20.46 5.49 -24.83
N ASN A 56 19.57 6.36 -24.36
CA ASN A 56 19.87 7.78 -24.15
C ASN A 56 20.95 8.01 -23.08
N ILE A 57 21.00 7.17 -22.04
CA ILE A 57 22.08 7.20 -21.05
C ILE A 57 23.42 6.88 -21.73
N VAL A 58 23.47 5.84 -22.57
CA VAL A 58 24.69 5.50 -23.36
C VAL A 58 25.13 6.66 -24.24
N ILE A 59 24.20 7.29 -24.95
CA ILE A 59 24.47 8.42 -25.84
C ILE A 59 25.03 9.63 -25.05
N ARG A 60 24.42 9.98 -23.90
CA ARG A 60 24.79 11.14 -23.08
C ARG A 60 26.12 10.96 -22.34
N ARG A 61 26.41 9.74 -21.89
CA ARG A 61 27.57 9.43 -21.03
C ARG A 61 28.81 8.97 -21.81
N ARG A 62 28.75 9.00 -23.15
CA ARG A 62 29.85 8.55 -24.02
C ARG A 62 31.16 9.28 -23.72
N LYS A 63 32.28 8.55 -23.77
CA LYS A 63 33.65 9.03 -23.47
C LYS A 63 33.89 9.44 -22.00
N GLN A 64 32.94 9.22 -21.09
CA GLN A 64 33.20 9.40 -19.67
C GLN A 64 33.98 8.19 -19.14
N ARG A 65 35.28 8.37 -18.95
CA ARG A 65 36.19 7.32 -18.46
C ARG A 65 35.95 6.98 -16.98
N THR A 66 35.41 7.92 -16.21
CA THR A 66 35.05 7.76 -14.80
C THR A 66 33.54 7.92 -14.62
N ILE A 67 32.81 6.81 -14.73
CA ILE A 67 31.43 6.73 -14.27
C ILE A 67 31.42 5.86 -13.03
N LEU A 68 31.07 6.48 -11.90
CA LEU A 68 30.77 5.72 -10.69
C LEU A 68 29.51 4.89 -10.99
N PRO A 69 29.53 3.57 -10.78
CA PRO A 69 28.35 2.71 -10.96
C PRO A 69 27.11 3.26 -10.25
N ASN A 70 27.29 3.93 -9.11
CA ASN A 70 26.25 4.60 -8.36
C ASN A 70 25.55 5.75 -9.12
N ALA A 71 26.24 6.48 -10.00
CA ALA A 71 25.65 7.55 -10.80
C ALA A 71 24.75 6.99 -11.91
N LEU A 72 25.18 5.90 -12.55
CA LEU A 72 24.40 5.19 -13.57
C LEU A 72 23.12 4.59 -12.96
N ASN A 73 23.27 3.93 -11.80
CA ASN A 73 22.15 3.36 -11.07
C ASN A 73 21.12 4.41 -10.62
N ARG A 74 21.58 5.61 -10.23
CA ARG A 74 20.70 6.72 -9.90
C ARG A 74 19.90 7.19 -11.11
N GLU A 75 20.51 7.26 -12.30
CA GLU A 75 19.82 7.65 -13.51
C GLU A 75 18.77 6.61 -13.92
N ILE A 76 19.12 5.32 -13.90
CA ILE A 76 18.18 4.24 -14.23
C ILE A 76 16.93 4.30 -13.33
N SER A 77 17.11 4.53 -12.02
CA SER A 77 15.98 4.57 -11.10
C SER A 77 15.04 5.77 -11.30
N GLN A 78 15.46 6.84 -11.98
CA GLN A 78 14.57 7.98 -12.28
C GLN A 78 13.45 7.62 -13.25
N TYR A 79 13.64 6.58 -14.06
CA TYR A 79 12.70 6.16 -15.10
C TYR A 79 11.78 5.02 -14.68
N LEU A 80 12.08 4.38 -13.55
CA LEU A 80 11.22 3.39 -12.93
C LEU A 80 10.07 4.08 -12.18
N SER A 81 8.98 3.37 -11.89
CA SER A 81 8.02 3.85 -10.87
C SER A 81 8.76 4.07 -9.54
N ILE A 82 8.26 4.89 -8.62
CA ILE A 82 8.95 5.09 -7.34
C ILE A 82 9.10 3.77 -6.55
N PRO A 83 8.08 2.89 -6.48
CA PRO A 83 8.23 1.56 -5.88
C PRO A 83 9.26 0.67 -6.59
N ASP A 84 9.29 0.67 -7.92
CA ASP A 84 10.24 -0.14 -8.68
C ASP A 84 11.66 0.41 -8.58
N ALA A 85 11.80 1.73 -8.49
CA ALA A 85 13.07 2.39 -8.20
C ALA A 85 13.61 2.01 -6.83
N GLU A 86 12.76 1.97 -5.81
CA GLU A 86 13.19 1.53 -4.48
C GLU A 86 13.66 0.08 -4.48
N LYS A 87 12.86 -0.84 -5.06
CA LYS A 87 13.25 -2.25 -5.24
C LYS A 87 14.56 -2.39 -6.02
N TYR A 88 14.72 -1.63 -7.10
CA TYR A 88 15.93 -1.60 -7.92
C TYR A 88 17.15 -1.14 -7.11
N LEU A 89 17.03 -0.02 -6.40
CA LEU A 89 18.13 0.57 -5.64
C LEU A 89 18.55 -0.31 -4.46
N VAL A 90 17.60 -1.03 -3.84
CA VAL A 90 17.89 -2.07 -2.84
C VAL A 90 18.63 -3.25 -3.49
N GLY A 91 18.15 -3.72 -4.64
CA GLY A 91 18.74 -4.87 -5.35
C GLY A 91 20.21 -4.68 -5.71
N ILE A 92 20.64 -3.46 -6.01
CA ILE A 92 22.04 -3.13 -6.32
C ILE A 92 22.92 -2.85 -5.09
N ASN A 93 22.41 -3.10 -3.87
CA ASN A 93 23.12 -2.87 -2.60
C ASN A 93 23.60 -1.41 -2.40
N LEU A 94 22.83 -0.42 -2.85
CA LEU A 94 23.15 0.98 -2.58
C LEU A 94 22.99 1.27 -1.07
N PRO A 95 23.83 2.13 -0.44
CA PRO A 95 23.65 2.46 0.97
C PRO A 95 22.25 2.99 1.27
N SER A 96 21.59 2.47 2.31
CA SER A 96 20.19 2.80 2.65
C SER A 96 19.91 4.31 2.73
N GLY A 97 20.85 5.09 3.27
CA GLY A 97 20.73 6.55 3.31
C GLY A 97 20.64 7.20 1.92
N GLN A 98 21.37 6.68 0.93
CA GLN A 98 21.31 7.19 -0.45
C GLN A 98 20.02 6.77 -1.16
N ILE A 99 19.53 5.56 -0.90
CA ILE A 99 18.24 5.10 -1.42
C ILE A 99 17.13 6.02 -0.90
N LYS A 100 17.08 6.25 0.42
CA LYS A 100 16.10 7.12 1.06
C LYS A 100 16.11 8.55 0.50
N ASP A 101 17.30 9.16 0.40
CA ASP A 101 17.45 10.51 -0.18
C ASP A 101 16.95 10.57 -1.63
N GLN A 102 17.30 9.57 -2.44
CA GLN A 102 16.90 9.56 -3.84
C GLN A 102 15.38 9.37 -4.00
N ILE A 103 14.78 8.45 -3.25
CA ILE A 103 13.33 8.22 -3.27
C ILE A 103 12.58 9.44 -2.75
N ALA A 104 13.08 10.09 -1.70
CA ALA A 104 12.52 11.34 -1.18
C ALA A 104 12.49 12.46 -2.23
N LYS A 105 13.59 12.67 -2.97
CA LYS A 105 13.64 13.66 -4.06
C LYS A 105 12.63 13.36 -5.17
N ARG A 106 12.42 12.09 -5.50
CA ARG A 106 11.42 11.70 -6.51
C ARG A 106 10.00 11.99 -6.03
N TRP A 107 9.70 11.69 -4.76
CA TRP A 107 8.42 12.07 -4.17
C TRP A 107 8.22 13.58 -4.15
N GLU A 108 9.24 14.36 -3.79
CA GLU A 108 9.17 15.83 -3.80
C GLU A 108 8.84 16.39 -5.19
N GLN A 109 9.50 15.87 -6.23
CA GLN A 109 9.19 16.26 -7.61
C GLN A 109 7.73 15.92 -7.97
N ARG A 110 7.27 14.72 -7.62
CA ARG A 110 5.89 14.30 -7.91
C ARG A 110 4.85 15.15 -7.17
N ILE A 111 5.15 15.54 -5.93
CA ILE A 111 4.32 16.48 -5.16
C ILE A 111 4.23 17.83 -5.88
N LYS A 112 5.33 18.34 -6.44
CA LYS A 112 5.33 19.60 -7.21
C LYS A 112 4.50 19.48 -8.48
N GLU A 113 4.59 18.36 -9.20
CA GLU A 113 3.77 18.09 -10.39
C GLU A 113 2.27 18.07 -10.05
N TYR A 114 1.88 17.34 -9.02
CA TYR A 114 0.48 17.28 -8.58
C TYR A 114 -0.05 18.61 -8.03
N SER A 115 0.76 19.33 -7.24
CA SER A 115 0.45 20.69 -6.81
C SER A 115 0.18 21.62 -7.99
N LYS A 116 0.94 21.47 -9.08
CA LYS A 116 0.72 22.24 -10.31
C LYS A 116 -0.61 21.90 -10.97
N LEU A 117 -0.98 20.61 -11.06
CA LEU A 117 -2.27 20.19 -11.65
C LEU A 117 -3.46 20.78 -10.87
N ILE A 118 -3.37 20.82 -9.54
CA ILE A 118 -4.40 21.43 -8.68
C ILE A 118 -4.44 22.94 -8.89
N LYS A 119 -3.28 23.61 -8.95
CA LYS A 119 -3.20 25.05 -9.23
C LYS A 119 -3.76 25.42 -10.61
N GLU A 120 -3.57 24.56 -11.60
CA GLU A 120 -4.15 24.66 -12.94
C GLU A 120 -5.65 24.30 -12.99
N LYS A 121 -6.27 23.98 -11.85
CA LYS A 121 -7.67 23.58 -11.71
C LYS A 121 -8.06 22.34 -12.53
N LYS A 122 -7.08 21.46 -12.83
CA LYS A 122 -7.38 20.14 -13.41
C LYS A 122 -8.01 19.18 -12.40
N TYR A 123 -7.70 19.40 -11.13
CA TYR A 123 -8.35 18.77 -9.99
C TYR A 123 -8.70 19.86 -8.99
N SER A 124 -9.85 19.71 -8.32
CA SER A 124 -10.35 20.65 -7.31
C SER A 124 -9.63 20.51 -5.97
N SER A 125 -9.10 19.33 -5.66
CA SER A 125 -8.38 19.07 -4.41
C SER A 125 -7.38 17.91 -4.53
N TRP A 126 -6.57 17.72 -3.47
CA TRP A 126 -5.67 16.59 -3.35
C TRP A 126 -6.42 15.26 -3.22
N GLU A 127 -7.53 15.24 -2.48
CA GLU A 127 -8.39 14.08 -2.31
C GLU A 127 -8.95 13.60 -3.65
N GLU A 128 -9.45 14.51 -4.48
CA GLU A 128 -9.93 14.19 -5.83
C GLU A 128 -8.80 13.61 -6.68
N LEU A 129 -7.63 14.26 -6.73
CA LEU A 129 -6.49 13.78 -7.51
C LEU A 129 -6.07 12.38 -7.08
N ILE A 130 -5.95 12.14 -5.77
CA ILE A 130 -5.57 10.84 -5.22
C ILE A 130 -6.60 9.77 -5.58
N TRP A 131 -7.88 10.11 -5.52
CA TRP A 131 -8.96 9.20 -5.89
C TRP A 131 -8.98 8.87 -7.38
N GLU A 132 -8.71 9.84 -8.24
CA GLU A 132 -8.60 9.62 -9.68
C GLU A 132 -7.38 8.76 -10.04
N GLU A 133 -6.22 9.03 -9.43
CA GLU A 133 -5.04 8.16 -9.59
C GLU A 133 -5.32 6.73 -9.11
N TYR A 134 -6.05 6.59 -8.00
CA TYR A 134 -6.48 5.29 -7.49
C TYR A 134 -7.39 4.54 -8.48
N LYS A 135 -8.38 5.22 -9.06
CA LYS A 135 -9.25 4.66 -10.12
C LYS A 135 -8.46 4.27 -11.37
N MET A 136 -7.40 5.02 -11.69
CA MET A 136 -6.48 4.72 -12.80
C MET A 136 -5.50 3.57 -12.47
N GLY A 137 -5.62 2.93 -11.30
CA GLY A 137 -4.85 1.76 -10.93
C GLY A 137 -3.62 2.05 -10.07
N ALA A 138 -3.46 3.26 -9.55
CA ALA A 138 -2.45 3.50 -8.52
C ALA A 138 -2.78 2.70 -7.25
N THR A 139 -1.77 2.07 -6.65
CA THR A 139 -1.95 1.31 -5.41
C THR A 139 -1.98 2.24 -4.19
N ILE A 140 -2.57 1.79 -3.09
CA ILE A 140 -2.59 2.54 -1.83
C ILE A 140 -1.18 2.86 -1.31
N GLU A 141 -0.20 1.96 -1.52
CA GLU A 141 1.23 2.18 -1.20
C GLU A 141 1.77 3.41 -1.95
N ARG A 142 1.45 3.50 -3.24
CA ARG A 142 1.91 4.60 -4.11
C ARG A 142 1.27 5.93 -3.71
N LEU A 143 0.05 5.90 -3.18
CA LEU A 143 -0.71 7.10 -2.81
C LEU A 143 -0.40 7.60 -1.39
N THR A 144 0.02 6.69 -0.51
CA THR A 144 0.33 6.96 0.90
C THR A 144 1.16 8.24 1.12
N PRO A 145 2.26 8.49 0.37
CA PRO A 145 3.10 9.68 0.61
C PRO A 145 2.43 11.01 0.29
N PHE A 146 1.28 11.00 -0.43
CA PHE A 146 0.52 12.21 -0.73
C PHE A 146 -0.56 12.52 0.29
N ILE A 147 -0.99 11.54 1.10
CA ILE A 147 -2.03 11.71 2.10
C ILE A 147 -1.42 12.27 3.39
N THR A 148 -1.01 13.54 3.33
CA THR A 148 -0.31 14.24 4.43
C THR A 148 -1.09 15.46 4.89
N SER A 149 -0.79 15.96 6.10
CA SER A 149 -1.38 17.20 6.60
C SER A 149 -1.00 18.44 5.78
N GLN A 150 0.11 18.39 5.05
CA GLN A 150 0.51 19.46 4.15
C GLN A 150 -0.38 19.52 2.90
N ASN A 151 -0.72 18.36 2.34
CA ASN A 151 -1.52 18.27 1.11
C ASN A 151 -3.01 18.33 1.40
N ILE A 152 -3.47 17.67 2.47
CA ILE A 152 -4.86 17.63 2.90
C ILE A 152 -4.92 18.12 4.35
N PRO A 153 -5.10 19.43 4.60
CA PRO A 153 -4.98 20.00 5.95
C PRO A 153 -6.04 19.51 6.94
N PHE A 154 -7.26 19.27 6.45
CA PHE A 154 -8.37 18.83 7.29
C PHE A 154 -8.21 17.35 7.67
N GLU A 155 -8.00 17.09 8.96
CA GLU A 155 -7.82 15.75 9.52
C GLU A 155 -9.00 14.82 9.20
N TYR A 156 -10.21 15.35 9.27
CA TYR A 156 -11.43 14.62 8.90
C TYR A 156 -11.34 14.10 7.46
N MET A 157 -10.95 14.94 6.51
CA MET A 157 -10.84 14.57 5.10
C MET A 157 -9.74 13.51 4.89
N ARG A 158 -8.60 13.64 5.57
CA ARG A 158 -7.53 12.61 5.51
C ARG A 158 -7.99 11.26 6.04
N SER A 159 -8.58 11.25 7.25
CA SER A 159 -9.06 10.01 7.87
C SER A 159 -10.17 9.35 7.05
N TYR A 160 -11.05 10.16 6.47
CA TYR A 160 -12.09 9.71 5.56
C TYR A 160 -11.51 9.09 4.29
N LEU A 161 -10.57 9.77 3.62
CA LEU A 161 -9.91 9.25 2.41
C LEU A 161 -9.20 7.91 2.68
N TRP A 162 -8.48 7.80 3.80
CA TRP A 162 -7.87 6.54 4.21
C TRP A 162 -8.90 5.43 4.42
N ARG A 163 -10.00 5.72 5.11
CA ARG A 163 -11.08 4.76 5.31
C ARG A 163 -11.64 4.25 3.99
N GLU A 164 -11.95 5.14 3.06
CA GLU A 164 -12.51 4.76 1.76
C GLU A 164 -11.53 3.94 0.93
N LEU A 165 -10.25 4.34 0.85
CA LEU A 165 -9.22 3.59 0.13
C LEU A 165 -9.06 2.17 0.69
N ILE A 166 -9.04 2.01 2.01
CA ILE A 166 -8.92 0.68 2.65
C ILE A 166 -10.15 -0.18 2.37
N LEU A 167 -11.34 0.39 2.44
CA LEU A 167 -12.58 -0.33 2.10
C LEU A 167 -12.58 -0.78 0.64
N GLU A 168 -12.13 0.06 -0.29
CA GLU A 168 -12.03 -0.31 -1.70
C GLU A 168 -10.98 -1.39 -1.95
N GLU A 169 -9.80 -1.31 -1.33
CA GLU A 169 -8.80 -2.38 -1.42
C GLU A 169 -9.35 -3.72 -0.89
N TYR A 170 -10.09 -3.68 0.23
CA TYR A 170 -10.74 -4.86 0.78
C TYR A 170 -11.82 -5.44 -0.17
N LYS A 171 -12.62 -4.58 -0.80
CA LYS A 171 -13.61 -4.99 -1.82
C LYS A 171 -12.94 -5.58 -3.05
N LYS A 172 -11.76 -5.09 -3.44
CA LYS A 172 -10.93 -5.62 -4.53
C LYS A 172 -10.24 -6.94 -4.19
N GLY A 173 -10.40 -7.45 -2.96
CA GLY A 173 -9.95 -8.77 -2.56
C GLY A 173 -8.69 -8.80 -1.73
N ARG A 174 -8.13 -7.66 -1.31
CA ARG A 174 -7.10 -7.67 -0.27
C ARG A 174 -7.66 -8.23 1.03
N THR A 175 -6.88 -9.07 1.68
CA THR A 175 -7.20 -9.66 2.97
C THR A 175 -7.15 -8.62 4.08
N LEU A 176 -7.83 -8.88 5.20
CA LEU A 176 -7.72 -8.03 6.39
C LEU A 176 -6.25 -7.85 6.81
N GLN A 177 -5.43 -8.92 6.79
CA GLN A 177 -4.02 -8.88 7.19
C GLN A 177 -3.20 -7.90 6.35
N GLU A 178 -3.41 -7.88 5.04
CA GLU A 178 -2.72 -6.97 4.13
C GLU A 178 -3.08 -5.49 4.37
N LEU A 179 -4.23 -5.23 5.00
CA LEU A 179 -4.73 -3.88 5.28
C LEU A 179 -4.35 -3.36 6.66
N ILE A 180 -3.98 -4.23 7.60
CA ILE A 180 -3.54 -3.84 8.96
C ILE A 180 -2.48 -2.73 8.96
N PRO A 181 -1.44 -2.75 8.10
CA PRO A 181 -0.44 -1.68 8.06
C PRO A 181 -1.02 -0.29 7.76
N TYR A 182 -2.22 -0.21 7.17
CA TYR A 182 -2.91 1.04 6.88
C TYR A 182 -3.93 1.44 7.94
N LEU A 183 -4.36 0.51 8.80
CA LEU A 183 -5.32 0.71 9.89
C LEU A 183 -4.67 1.30 11.15
N THR A 184 -3.83 2.32 10.98
CA THR A 184 -3.03 2.91 12.05
C THR A 184 -3.61 4.24 12.54
N THR A 185 -3.19 4.67 13.73
CA THR A 185 -3.47 6.02 14.27
C THR A 185 -2.88 7.13 13.41
N GLN A 186 -1.80 6.85 12.69
CA GLN A 186 -1.15 7.82 11.81
C GLN A 186 -1.98 8.09 10.55
N ASN A 187 -2.58 7.04 9.99
CA ASN A 187 -3.39 7.14 8.77
C ASN A 187 -4.83 7.56 9.08
N ILE A 188 -5.47 6.90 10.05
CA ILE A 188 -6.83 7.21 10.49
C ILE A 188 -6.77 7.68 11.94
N SER A 189 -6.48 8.95 12.13
CA SER A 189 -6.31 9.54 13.46
C SER A 189 -7.62 9.65 14.23
N LEU A 190 -8.74 9.87 13.54
CA LEU A 190 -10.07 9.89 14.14
C LEU A 190 -10.48 8.49 14.64
N GLU A 191 -10.45 8.33 15.96
CA GLU A 191 -10.68 7.04 16.62
C GLU A 191 -12.02 6.40 16.29
N TYR A 192 -13.08 7.20 16.16
CA TYR A 192 -14.40 6.68 15.81
C TYR A 192 -14.41 6.11 14.38
N MET A 193 -13.80 6.79 13.40
CA MET A 193 -13.70 6.29 12.03
C MET A 193 -12.89 4.99 11.98
N ARG A 194 -11.76 4.95 12.68
CA ARG A 194 -10.91 3.75 12.77
C ARG A 194 -11.65 2.59 13.42
N SER A 195 -12.37 2.85 14.52
CA SER A 195 -13.18 1.85 15.23
C SER A 195 -14.31 1.30 14.36
N TYR A 196 -15.01 2.17 13.63
CA TYR A 196 -16.06 1.75 12.70
C TYR A 196 -15.50 0.92 11.55
N LEU A 197 -14.37 1.33 10.96
CA LEU A 197 -13.73 0.58 9.89
C LEU A 197 -13.31 -0.82 10.34
N TRP A 198 -12.67 -0.95 11.51
CA TRP A 198 -12.36 -2.26 12.09
C TRP A 198 -13.61 -3.12 12.29
N ARG A 199 -14.67 -2.54 12.86
CA ARG A 199 -15.96 -3.24 13.03
C ARG A 199 -16.52 -3.71 11.68
N ASP A 200 -16.56 -2.85 10.68
CA ASP A 200 -17.11 -3.15 9.37
C ASP A 200 -16.33 -4.29 8.69
N LEU A 201 -14.99 -4.24 8.73
CA LEU A 201 -14.12 -5.27 8.16
C LEU A 201 -14.28 -6.62 8.89
N ILE A 202 -14.29 -6.63 10.23
CA ILE A 202 -14.42 -7.87 11.02
C ILE A 202 -15.79 -8.53 10.78
N LEU A 203 -16.88 -7.74 10.76
CA LEU A 203 -18.21 -8.27 10.47
C LEU A 203 -18.28 -8.86 9.05
N GLU A 204 -17.61 -8.22 8.09
CA GLU A 204 -17.59 -8.70 6.72
C GLU A 204 -16.74 -9.98 6.57
N GLU A 205 -15.59 -10.08 7.23
CA GLU A 205 -14.82 -11.32 7.30
C GLU A 205 -15.64 -12.47 7.90
N HIS A 206 -16.40 -12.21 8.97
CA HIS A 206 -17.28 -13.20 9.60
C HIS A 206 -18.38 -13.69 8.65
N LYS A 207 -19.00 -12.77 7.90
CA LYS A 207 -19.99 -13.10 6.87
C LYS A 207 -19.40 -13.92 5.73
N ARG A 208 -18.13 -13.65 5.36
CA ARG A 208 -17.37 -14.40 4.35
C ARG A 208 -16.90 -15.77 4.85
N GLY A 209 -17.23 -16.15 6.08
CA GLY A 209 -17.00 -17.48 6.61
C GLY A 209 -15.78 -17.61 7.53
N ARG A 210 -15.08 -16.51 7.81
CA ARG A 210 -14.00 -16.53 8.80
C ARG A 210 -14.58 -16.84 10.19
N THR A 211 -13.89 -17.71 10.93
CA THR A 211 -14.43 -18.21 12.19
C THR A 211 -14.40 -17.13 13.26
N PHE A 212 -15.30 -17.24 14.24
CA PHE A 212 -15.33 -16.35 15.39
C PHE A 212 -13.97 -16.32 16.13
N GLN A 213 -13.36 -17.49 16.35
CA GLN A 213 -12.06 -17.65 17.01
C GLN A 213 -10.90 -16.95 16.29
N GLU A 214 -10.93 -16.89 14.96
CA GLU A 214 -9.90 -16.14 14.21
C GLU A 214 -10.07 -14.63 14.34
N LEU A 215 -11.31 -14.17 14.51
CA LEU A 215 -11.65 -12.75 14.51
C LEU A 215 -11.44 -12.08 15.86
N ILE A 216 -11.64 -12.80 16.98
CA ILE A 216 -11.48 -12.23 18.34
C ILE A 216 -10.11 -11.59 18.55
N LEU A 217 -9.05 -12.10 17.91
CA LEU A 217 -7.69 -11.58 17.99
C LEU A 217 -7.57 -10.14 17.48
N PHE A 218 -8.48 -9.70 16.61
CA PHE A 218 -8.53 -8.34 16.10
C PHE A 218 -9.41 -7.41 16.93
N ILE A 219 -10.25 -7.93 17.83
CA ILE A 219 -11.20 -7.16 18.64
C ILE A 219 -10.53 -6.70 19.94
N THR A 220 -9.56 -5.79 19.79
CA THR A 220 -8.77 -5.26 20.91
C THR A 220 -9.08 -3.79 21.16
N ALA A 221 -8.70 -3.26 22.33
CA ALA A 221 -8.79 -1.83 22.61
C ALA A 221 -7.86 -0.99 21.75
N GLN A 222 -6.77 -1.58 21.25
CA GLN A 222 -5.85 -0.91 20.34
C GLN A 222 -6.48 -0.72 18.95
N ASN A 223 -7.14 -1.76 18.43
CA ASN A 223 -7.77 -1.71 17.11
C ASN A 223 -9.10 -0.94 17.16
N ILE A 224 -9.91 -1.19 18.19
CA ILE A 224 -11.24 -0.59 18.38
C ILE A 224 -11.26 0.17 19.71
N PRO A 225 -10.69 1.39 19.75
CA PRO A 225 -10.60 2.21 20.97
C PRO A 225 -11.98 2.64 21.48
N VAL A 226 -12.95 2.88 20.59
CA VAL A 226 -14.30 3.28 21.01
C VAL A 226 -15.01 2.08 21.63
N GLN A 227 -15.14 2.12 22.96
CA GLN A 227 -15.69 1.03 23.79
C GLN A 227 -17.09 0.60 23.37
N TYR A 228 -17.97 1.56 23.07
CA TYR A 228 -19.31 1.27 22.59
C TYR A 228 -19.29 0.48 21.28
N THR A 229 -18.49 0.91 20.29
CA THR A 229 -18.31 0.22 19.00
C THR A 229 -17.75 -1.19 19.19
N ARG A 230 -16.78 -1.36 20.09
CA ARG A 230 -16.19 -2.67 20.42
C ARG A 230 -17.22 -3.61 21.07
N SER A 231 -17.97 -3.11 22.05
CA SER A 231 -19.04 -3.86 22.72
C SER A 231 -20.13 -4.28 21.75
N LYS A 232 -20.53 -3.37 20.86
CA LYS A 232 -21.52 -3.64 19.81
C LYS A 232 -21.04 -4.71 18.84
N LEU A 233 -19.77 -4.67 18.42
CA LEU A 233 -19.18 -5.72 17.57
C LEU A 233 -19.24 -7.10 18.26
N TRP A 234 -18.87 -7.19 19.54
CA TRP A 234 -18.99 -8.45 20.28
C TRP A 234 -20.42 -8.96 20.32
N LYS A 235 -21.39 -8.10 20.63
CA LYS A 235 -22.82 -8.45 20.60
C LYS A 235 -23.23 -8.98 19.24
N ASP A 236 -22.92 -8.24 18.16
CA ASP A 236 -23.29 -8.61 16.80
C ASP A 236 -22.73 -9.99 16.40
N LEU A 237 -21.47 -10.28 16.77
CA LEU A 237 -20.83 -11.58 16.48
C LEU A 237 -21.41 -12.72 17.33
N ILE A 238 -21.65 -12.50 18.63
CA ILE A 238 -22.26 -13.50 19.51
C ILE A 238 -23.66 -13.87 19.03
N GLU A 239 -24.47 -12.87 18.66
CA GLU A 239 -25.79 -13.10 18.09
C GLU A 239 -25.72 -13.84 16.74
N ALA A 240 -24.72 -13.55 15.92
CA ALA A 240 -24.49 -14.24 14.65
C ALA A 240 -24.08 -15.71 14.86
N GLU A 241 -23.20 -16.00 15.82
CA GLU A 241 -22.79 -17.37 16.17
C GLU A 241 -23.97 -18.18 16.74
N LYS A 242 -24.77 -17.57 17.59
CA LYS A 242 -26.01 -18.18 18.09
C LYS A 242 -26.96 -18.55 16.95
N LYS A 243 -27.11 -17.69 15.92
CA LYS A 243 -27.90 -18.01 14.72
C LYS A 243 -27.32 -19.18 13.93
N LYS A 244 -26.00 -19.39 13.97
CA LYS A 244 -25.31 -20.56 13.41
C LYS A 244 -25.40 -21.82 14.28
N ARG A 245 -26.17 -21.78 15.37
CA ARG A 245 -26.37 -22.88 16.34
C ARG A 245 -25.14 -23.21 17.20
N THR A 246 -24.17 -22.30 17.30
CA THR A 246 -23.12 -22.37 18.33
C THR A 246 -23.80 -22.36 19.70
N THR A 247 -23.34 -23.24 20.62
CA THR A 247 -24.01 -23.37 21.91
C THR A 247 -23.75 -22.13 22.76
N ILE A 248 -24.75 -21.73 23.55
CA ILE A 248 -24.58 -20.56 24.44
C ILE A 248 -23.45 -20.77 25.46
N GLN A 249 -23.19 -22.02 25.85
CA GLN A 249 -22.06 -22.42 26.73
C GLN A 249 -20.70 -22.02 26.14
N GLU A 250 -20.52 -22.18 24.82
CA GLU A 250 -19.29 -21.80 24.13
C GLU A 250 -19.11 -20.27 24.04
N LEU A 251 -20.20 -19.50 24.10
CA LEU A 251 -20.17 -18.05 23.94
C LEU A 251 -20.03 -17.29 25.27
N ILE A 252 -20.44 -17.89 26.40
CA ILE A 252 -20.36 -17.30 27.75
C ILE A 252 -18.95 -16.77 28.09
N PRO A 253 -17.84 -17.49 27.84
CA PRO A 253 -16.50 -17.00 28.16
C PRO A 253 -16.13 -15.66 27.50
N PHE A 254 -16.84 -15.26 26.45
CA PHE A 254 -16.58 -14.03 25.73
C PHE A 254 -17.39 -12.83 26.25
N ILE A 255 -18.42 -13.06 27.07
CA ILE A 255 -19.28 -12.03 27.66
C ILE A 255 -18.64 -11.59 28.98
N THR A 256 -17.62 -10.74 28.88
CA THR A 256 -16.85 -10.22 30.02
C THR A 256 -16.75 -8.71 29.93
N ALA A 257 -16.46 -8.04 31.05
CA ALA A 257 -16.22 -6.59 31.06
C ALA A 257 -15.01 -6.17 30.20
N GLN A 258 -14.04 -7.07 30.01
CA GLN A 258 -12.88 -6.80 29.17
C GLN A 258 -13.27 -6.73 27.68
N ASN A 259 -14.07 -7.70 27.23
CA ASN A 259 -14.52 -7.78 25.85
C ASN A 259 -15.64 -6.77 25.57
N ILE A 260 -16.63 -6.72 26.46
CA ILE A 260 -17.85 -5.92 26.39
C ILE A 260 -17.85 -4.89 27.53
N PRO A 261 -17.08 -3.80 27.39
CA PRO A 261 -16.98 -2.77 28.42
C PRO A 261 -18.29 -1.99 28.63
N ASP A 262 -19.17 -1.93 27.63
CA ASP A 262 -20.48 -1.30 27.77
C ASP A 262 -21.42 -2.19 28.61
N GLU A 263 -21.78 -1.69 29.80
CA GLU A 263 -22.60 -2.41 30.77
C GLU A 263 -23.99 -2.76 30.25
N GLY A 264 -24.61 -1.84 29.49
CA GLY A 264 -25.95 -2.04 28.95
C GLY A 264 -25.96 -3.19 27.96
N ILE A 265 -25.03 -3.16 27.01
CA ILE A 265 -24.86 -4.24 26.02
C ILE A 265 -24.51 -5.57 26.71
N ARG A 266 -23.64 -5.55 27.73
CA ARG A 266 -23.26 -6.78 28.45
C ARG A 266 -24.44 -7.38 29.22
N SER A 267 -25.18 -6.54 29.96
CA SER A 267 -26.37 -6.96 30.71
C SER A 267 -27.44 -7.58 29.80
N GLU A 268 -27.66 -7.01 28.62
CA GLU A 268 -28.59 -7.57 27.63
C GLU A 268 -28.19 -8.99 27.20
N LEU A 269 -26.90 -9.24 26.99
CA LEU A 269 -26.38 -10.57 26.62
C LEU A 269 -26.47 -11.56 27.79
N GLU A 270 -26.18 -11.12 29.02
CA GLU A 270 -26.33 -11.95 30.22
C GLU A 270 -27.79 -12.36 30.45
N ASP A 271 -28.73 -11.44 30.26
CA ASP A 271 -30.17 -11.72 30.36
C ASP A 271 -30.65 -12.70 29.29
N LEU A 272 -30.11 -12.61 28.07
CA LEU A 272 -30.37 -13.59 27.01
C LEU A 272 -29.88 -14.98 27.42
N ILE A 273 -28.70 -15.10 28.02
CA ILE A 273 -28.17 -16.37 28.55
C ILE A 273 -29.09 -16.94 29.64
N ARG A 274 -29.50 -16.09 30.60
CA ARG A 274 -30.38 -16.52 31.72
C ARG A 274 -31.70 -17.09 31.19
N LYS A 275 -32.33 -16.41 30.23
CA LYS A 275 -33.59 -16.84 29.61
C LYS A 275 -33.48 -18.17 28.87
N GLU A 276 -32.31 -18.49 28.30
CA GLU A 276 -32.10 -19.77 27.63
C GLU A 276 -31.84 -20.91 28.60
N ARG A 277 -31.08 -20.64 29.67
CA ARG A 277 -30.88 -21.63 30.74
C ARG A 277 -32.17 -22.01 31.46
N SER A 278 -33.15 -21.11 31.55
CA SER A 278 -34.46 -21.40 32.15
C SER A 278 -35.43 -22.15 31.21
N ARG A 279 -35.07 -22.35 29.94
CA ARG A 279 -35.92 -23.02 28.93
C ARG A 279 -35.49 -24.47 28.66
N ASN A 280 -34.29 -24.86 29.12
CA ASN A 280 -33.77 -26.22 29.07
C ASN A 280 -33.88 -26.86 30.45
#